data_AF-A0A8T3N079-F1
#
_entry.id   AF-A0A8T3N079-F1
#
_cell.length_a   1.000
_cell.length_b   1.000
_cell.length_c   1.000
_cell.angle_alpha   90.00
_cell.angle_beta   90.00
_cell.angle_gamma   90.00
#
_symmetry.space_group_name_H-M   'P 1'
#
loop_
_entity.id
_entity.type
_entity.pdbx_description
1 polymer ?
#
loop_
_entity_poly.entity_id
_entity_poly.type
_entity_poly.pdbx_seq_one_letter_code
_entity_poly.pdbx_strand_id
1 'polypeptide(L)' 'LPENLIQPLKDQFSKARRLHAQDLEAGGGDVYMPEALARKYPRAARAWGWQFVFPSPVRSVDPRRRIAA' A
#
# COMPACT_ATOMS: atom_id res chain seq x y z
N LEU A 1 0.72 -13.28 -20.10
CA LEU A 1 1.53 -13.63 -18.91
C LEU A 1 1.78 -15.14 -18.97
N PRO A 2 3.00 -15.65 -18.71
CA PRO A 2 3.22 -17.08 -18.61
C PRO A 2 2.26 -17.74 -17.61
N GLU A 3 1.65 -18.86 -17.99
CA GLU A 3 0.61 -19.52 -17.19
C GLU A 3 1.13 -19.98 -15.82
N ASN A 4 2.39 -20.40 -15.76
CA ASN A 4 3.08 -20.80 -14.54
C ASN A 4 3.24 -19.67 -13.51
N LEU A 5 3.11 -18.40 -13.91
CA LEU A 5 3.20 -17.23 -13.01
C LEU A 5 1.84 -16.78 -12.48
N ILE A 6 0.73 -17.29 -13.03
CA ILE A 6 -0.61 -16.87 -12.62
C ILE A 6 -0.87 -17.23 -11.15
N GLN A 7 -0.59 -18.49 -10.77
CA GLN A 7 -0.84 -18.94 -9.41
C GLN A 7 0.07 -18.26 -8.37
N PRO A 8 1.41 -18.17 -8.58
CA PRO A 8 2.29 -17.41 -7.69
C PRO A 8 1.88 -15.96 -7.49
N LEU A 9 1.39 -15.28 -8.55
CA LEU A 9 0.91 -13.91 -8.42
C LEU A 9 -0.37 -13.81 -7.59
N LYS A 10 -1.33 -14.73 -7.77
CA LYS A 10 -2.56 -14.79 -6.94
C LYS A 10 -2.22 -14.98 -5.47
N ASP A 11 -1.25 -15.83 -5.17
CA ASP A 11 -0.81 -16.09 -3.80
C ASP A 11 -0.11 -14.85 -3.21
N GLN A 12 0.70 -14.16 -4.02
CA GLN A 12 1.34 -12.90 -3.63
C GLN A 12 0.31 -11.79 -3.37
N PHE A 13 -0.70 -11.62 -4.24
CA PHE A 13 -1.78 -10.67 -4.00
C PHE A 13 -2.50 -10.96 -2.69
N SER A 14 -2.77 -12.24 -2.40
CA SER A 14 -3.43 -12.67 -1.17
C SER A 14 -2.57 -12.34 0.06
N LYS A 15 -1.25 -12.57 -0.02
CA LYS A 15 -0.30 -12.22 1.04
C LYS A 15 -0.25 -10.72 1.29
N ALA A 16 -0.08 -9.93 0.24
CA ALA A 16 -0.03 -8.47 0.34
C ALA A 16 -1.35 -7.89 0.87
N ARG A 17 -2.50 -8.47 0.50
CA ARG A 17 -3.81 -8.03 1.01
C ARG A 17 -3.99 -8.28 2.50
N ARG A 18 -3.48 -9.42 2.99
CA ARG A 18 -3.47 -9.71 4.44
C ARG A 18 -2.58 -8.73 5.19
N LEU A 19 -1.39 -8.45 4.68
CA LEU A 19 -0.49 -7.47 5.29
C LEU A 19 -1.11 -6.07 5.31
N HIS A 20 -1.71 -5.64 4.20
CA HIS A 20 -2.40 -4.36 4.13
C HIS A 20 -3.54 -4.24 5.15
N ALA A 21 -4.35 -5.29 5.30
CA ALA A 21 -5.40 -5.32 6.31
C ALA A 21 -4.82 -5.17 7.73
N GLN A 22 -3.73 -5.89 8.04
CA GLN A 22 -3.03 -5.75 9.33
C GLN A 22 -2.48 -4.34 9.54
N ASP A 23 -1.91 -3.72 8.51
CA ASP A 23 -1.39 -2.36 8.58
C ASP A 23 -2.51 -1.33 8.81
N LEU A 24 -3.69 -1.51 8.19
CA LEU A 24 -4.86 -0.66 8.41
C LEU A 24 -5.37 -0.75 9.85
N GLU A 25 -5.48 -1.95 10.41
CA GLU A 25 -5.88 -2.17 11.82
C GLU A 25 -4.87 -1.55 12.80
N ALA A 26 -3.58 -1.55 12.45
CA ALA A 26 -2.51 -0.92 13.23
C ALA A 26 -2.46 0.62 13.07
N GLY A 27 -3.42 1.24 12.39
CA GLY A 27 -3.47 2.69 12.15
C GLY A 27 -2.52 3.19 11.04
N GLY A 28 -1.91 2.27 10.28
CA GLY A 28 -1.11 2.52 9.08
C GLY A 28 -1.89 2.23 7.79
N GLY A 29 -1.22 1.62 6.81
CA GLY A 29 -1.82 1.22 5.54
C GLY A 29 -2.02 2.38 4.54
N ASP A 30 -1.45 3.56 4.82
CA ASP A 30 -1.42 4.66 3.88
C ASP A 30 -0.22 4.52 2.94
N VAL A 31 -0.43 4.55 1.63
CA VAL A 31 0.65 4.70 0.65
C VAL A 31 0.93 6.18 0.38
N TYR A 32 2.19 6.51 0.11
CA TYR A 32 2.56 7.83 -0.37
C TYR A 32 1.81 8.16 -1.67
N MET A 33 1.19 9.34 -1.70
CA MET A 33 0.47 9.88 -2.85
C MET A 33 0.98 11.28 -3.16
N PRO A 34 1.20 11.63 -4.44
CA PRO A 34 1.41 13.01 -4.84
C PRO A 34 0.23 13.90 -4.42
N GLU A 35 0.51 15.13 -4.01
CA GLU A 35 -0.47 16.05 -3.41
C GLU A 35 -1.73 16.24 -4.27
N ALA A 36 -1.58 16.40 -5.59
CA ALA A 36 -2.70 16.59 -6.51
C ALA A 36 -3.63 15.36 -6.54
N LEU A 37 -3.07 14.15 -6.45
CA LEU A 37 -3.83 12.90 -6.40
C LEU A 37 -4.45 12.69 -5.02
N ALA A 38 -3.71 13.00 -3.96
CA ALA A 38 -4.22 12.93 -2.59
C ALA A 38 -5.44 13.85 -2.39
N ARG A 39 -5.41 15.07 -2.95
CA ARG A 39 -6.55 16.00 -2.90
C ARG A 39 -7.75 15.50 -3.70
N LYS A 40 -7.52 14.93 -4.89
CA LYS A 40 -8.59 14.42 -5.75
C LYS A 40 -9.22 13.13 -5.21
N TYR A 41 -8.41 12.27 -4.57
CA TYR A 41 -8.84 10.97 -4.04
C TYR A 41 -8.31 10.74 -2.61
N PRO A 42 -8.89 11.40 -1.60
CA PRO A 42 -8.36 11.39 -0.23
C PRO A 42 -8.34 10.00 0.44
N ARG A 43 -9.19 9.07 -0.01
CA ARG A 43 -9.23 7.68 0.50
C ARG A 43 -8.42 6.70 -0.33
N ALA A 44 -7.85 7.12 -1.46
CA ALA A 44 -7.11 6.23 -2.34
C ALA A 44 -5.82 5.70 -1.70
N ALA A 45 -5.21 6.46 -0.79
CA ALA A 45 -4.01 6.05 -0.09
C ALA A 45 -4.19 4.75 0.72
N ARG A 46 -5.42 4.42 1.14
CA ARG A 46 -5.78 3.19 1.87
C ARG A 46 -6.43 2.13 0.98
N ALA A 47 -6.78 2.49 -0.24
CA ALA A 47 -7.47 1.60 -1.14
C ALA A 47 -6.49 0.53 -1.66
N TRP A 48 -6.97 -0.72 -1.72
CA TRP A 48 -6.16 -1.86 -2.16
C TRP A 48 -5.53 -1.66 -3.55
N GLY A 49 -6.26 -1.03 -4.48
CA GLY A 49 -5.76 -0.77 -5.84
C GLY A 49 -4.55 0.16 -5.92
N TRP A 50 -4.21 0.84 -4.82
CA TRP A 50 -3.06 1.73 -4.72
C TRP A 50 -1.91 1.16 -3.87
N GLN A 51 -2.08 -0.03 -3.31
CA GLN A 51 -1.05 -0.68 -2.50
C GLN A 51 -0.04 -1.42 -3.36
N PHE A 52 1.18 -1.55 -2.84
CA PHE A 52 2.21 -2.35 -3.47
C PHE A 52 1.91 -3.85 -3.34
N VAL A 53 1.96 -4.57 -4.46
CA VAL A 53 1.84 -6.04 -4.51
C VAL A 53 3.05 -6.73 -3.87
N PHE A 54 4.21 -6.06 -3.89
CA PHE A 54 5.45 -6.50 -3.27
C PHE A 54 5.86 -5.47 -2.22
N PRO A 55 5.24 -5.48 -1.03
CA PRO A 55 5.53 -4.51 0.01
C PRO A 55 6.91 -4.77 0.64
N SER A 56 7.55 -3.70 1.11
CA SER A 56 8.76 -3.78 1.92
C SER A 56 8.47 -4.48 3.26
N PRO A 57 9.40 -5.29 3.79
CA PRO A 57 9.26 -5.86 5.13
C PRO A 57 9.33 -4.81 6.25
N VAL A 58 9.87 -3.62 5.97
CA VAL A 58 9.99 -2.51 6.90
C VAL A 58 9.12 -1.34 6.44
N ARG A 59 8.38 -0.75 7.38
CA ARG A 59 7.57 0.45 7.12
C ARG A 59 8.48 1.65 6.84
N SER A 60 8.21 2.36 5.76
CA SER A 60 8.86 3.63 5.45
C SER A 60 8.19 4.77 6.21
N VAL A 61 8.98 5.72 6.71
CA VAL A 61 8.48 6.96 7.32
C VAL A 61 8.53 8.04 6.26
N ASP A 62 7.39 8.63 5.90
CA ASP A 62 7.36 9.76 4.97
C ASP A 62 8.08 10.98 5.59
N PRO A 63 9.20 11.45 5.01
CA PRO A 63 9.92 12.61 5.52
C PRO A 63 9.11 13.90 5.48
N ARG A 64 8.05 13.98 4.66
CA ARG A 64 7.15 15.13 4.57
C ARG A 64 6.14 15.20 5.71
N ARG A 65 5.86 14.08 6.40
CA ARG A 65 5.13 14.09 7.67
C ARG A 65 5.94 14.70 8.82
N ARG A 66 7.24 14.99 8.61
CA ARG A 66 8.17 15.52 9.63
C ARG A 66 8.21 17.05 9.72
N ILE A 67 7.18 17.75 9.24
CA ILE A 67 7.03 19.19 9.46
C ILE A 67 6.03 19.38 10.61
N ALA A 68 6.55 19.32 11.83
CA ALA A 68 5.85 19.85 13.00
C ALA A 68 5.94 21.38 12.96
N ALA A 69 4.80 22.04 13.16
CA ALA A 69 4.76 23.42 13.61
C ALA A 69 5.14 23.48 15.09
#